data_AF-A0A951F3E7-F1
#
_entry.id   AF-A0A951F3E7-F1
#
_cell.length_a   1.000
_cell.length_b   1.000
_cell.length_c   1.000
_cell.angle_alpha   90.00
_cell.angle_beta   90.00
_cell.angle_gamma   90.00
#
_symmetry.space_group_name_H-M   'P 1'
#
loop_
_entity.id
_entity.type
_entity.pdbx_description
1 polymer ?
#
loop_
_entity_poly.entity_id
_entity_poly.type
_entity_poly.pdbx_seq_one_letter_code
_entity_poly.pdbx_strand_id
1 'polypeptide(L)'
;MSRGNYGDGDVFAGYHSDHGDFDIVGQYPPCVALPFDCPPELKRRVLAAIISWKLCLSSVDYTLKRYVKKKIDAATQGLSPRRVIAEALQAATSYSNRIIDRIADIPDKPDDIGFVFATATLLRSKSTLRACGILLKLGHGAESFTVARALLEQIAWIYASHQSKTPEELESVTAPKAVRQLARLVPGVGRLYGYLSDVAHISPRHTRQYLDVSEDRIKVIAAGTEEDKVLCARLLLRLVDVQTIVAEHIYADYLPVVETICKNADGTFAIRDDRPFVADTKEYASRLNSFSPSQEGTAEFSDHASQAEH
;
A
#
# COMPACT_ATOMS: atom_id res chain seq x y z
N MET A 1 28.98 44.27 9.11
CA MET A 1 28.43 42.90 9.09
C MET A 1 29.38 42.03 8.28
N SER A 2 30.12 41.15 8.95
CA SER A 2 31.10 40.27 8.30
C SER A 2 30.39 39.22 7.46
N ARG A 3 30.88 39.01 6.24
CA ARG A 3 30.48 37.88 5.40
C ARG A 3 31.18 36.64 5.94
N GLY A 4 30.45 35.82 6.67
CA GLY A 4 30.90 34.48 7.04
C GLY A 4 30.97 33.61 5.78
N ASN A 5 32.17 33.10 5.47
CA ASN A 5 32.36 32.00 4.53
C ASN A 5 31.68 30.75 5.12
N TYR A 6 30.45 30.48 4.70
CA TYR A 6 29.86 29.15 4.86
C TYR A 6 30.36 28.30 3.70
N GLY A 7 31.04 27.19 4.04
CA GLY A 7 31.59 26.26 3.06
C GLY A 7 30.51 25.71 2.11
N ASP A 8 30.83 25.70 0.83
CA ASP A 8 29.99 25.29 -0.31
C ASP A 8 29.58 23.79 -0.32
N GLY A 9 29.86 23.04 0.75
CA GLY A 9 29.73 21.58 0.78
C GLY A 9 28.36 21.03 1.21
N ASP A 10 27.75 21.59 2.27
CA ASP A 10 26.71 20.85 3.03
C ASP A 10 25.35 21.54 3.16
N VAL A 11 25.17 22.76 2.61
CA VAL A 11 24.00 23.60 2.96
C VAL A 11 22.71 23.23 2.22
N PHE A 12 22.73 22.30 1.27
CA PHE A 12 21.62 22.15 0.31
C PHE A 12 21.39 20.72 -0.21
N ALA A 13 21.35 19.73 0.67
CA ALA A 13 20.86 18.39 0.35
C ALA A 13 19.31 18.38 0.28
N GLY A 14 18.73 18.77 -0.86
CA GLY A 14 17.28 18.88 -1.04
C GLY A 14 16.50 17.71 -0.43
N TYR A 15 15.60 17.99 0.51
CA TYR A 15 14.69 17.00 1.06
C TYR A 15 13.51 16.84 0.09
N HIS A 16 13.30 15.61 -0.37
CA HIS A 16 12.04 15.17 -0.96
C HIS A 16 11.28 14.39 0.12
N SER A 17 10.20 14.97 0.65
CA SER A 17 9.25 14.25 1.51
C SER A 17 7.94 14.08 0.76
N ASP A 18 7.57 12.82 0.51
CA ASP A 18 6.29 12.42 -0.09
C ASP A 18 5.20 12.44 0.99
N HIS A 19 4.10 13.16 0.76
CA HIS A 19 2.92 13.17 1.63
C HIS A 19 1.67 12.71 0.88
N GLY A 20 1.62 11.42 0.55
CA GLY A 20 0.38 10.82 0.07
C GLY A 20 0.32 10.89 -1.46
N ASP A 21 0.06 12.07 -2.01
CA ASP A 21 -0.08 12.27 -3.45
C ASP A 21 0.89 13.32 -3.98
N PHE A 22 1.75 13.86 -3.10
CA PHE A 22 2.60 15.00 -3.41
C PHE A 22 4.04 14.81 -2.93
N ASP A 23 4.99 15.12 -3.80
CA ASP A 23 6.36 15.43 -3.44
C ASP A 23 6.46 16.86 -2.90
N ILE A 24 7.01 17.03 -1.70
CA ILE A 24 7.48 18.34 -1.26
C ILE A 24 8.79 18.66 -1.97
N VAL A 25 8.80 19.82 -2.63
CA VAL A 25 9.99 20.45 -3.18
C VAL A 25 10.43 21.59 -2.27
N GLY A 26 11.62 21.43 -1.66
CA GLY A 26 12.26 22.41 -0.77
C GLY A 26 12.52 21.86 0.63
N GLN A 27 13.51 22.43 1.34
CA GLN A 27 13.90 21.95 2.68
C GLN A 27 13.23 22.68 3.85
N TYR A 28 12.70 23.90 3.62
CA TYR A 28 12.15 24.80 4.65
C TYR A 28 11.26 25.84 3.95
N PRO A 29 10.25 26.43 4.59
CA PRO A 29 9.41 27.45 3.98
C PRO A 29 10.24 28.54 3.23
N PRO A 30 9.85 28.88 1.99
CA PRO A 30 8.77 28.27 1.21
C PRO A 30 9.15 26.88 0.69
N CYS A 31 8.21 25.94 0.79
CA CYS A 31 8.21 24.65 0.12
C CYS A 31 6.91 24.51 -0.68
N VAL A 32 6.91 23.69 -1.73
CA VAL A 32 5.75 23.48 -2.60
C VAL A 32 5.49 21.98 -2.71
N ALA A 33 4.25 21.57 -2.46
CA ALA A 33 3.77 20.21 -2.72
C ALA A 33 3.38 20.09 -4.19
N LEU A 34 3.98 19.15 -4.92
CA LEU A 34 3.68 18.84 -6.32
C LEU A 34 3.22 17.39 -6.44
N PRO A 35 2.27 17.05 -7.34
CA PRO A 35 1.90 15.66 -7.56
C PRO A 35 3.12 14.75 -7.74
N PHE A 36 3.10 13.55 -7.14
CA PHE A 36 4.25 12.64 -7.20
C PHE A 36 4.62 12.25 -8.65
N ASP A 37 3.63 12.19 -9.54
CA ASP A 37 3.75 11.87 -10.96
C ASP A 37 4.11 13.09 -11.82
N CYS A 38 4.30 14.28 -11.24
CA CYS A 38 4.55 15.46 -12.03
C CYS A 38 5.88 15.33 -12.81
N PRO A 39 5.97 15.90 -14.03
CA PRO A 39 7.17 15.81 -14.84
C PRO A 39 8.41 16.27 -14.06
N PRO A 40 9.55 15.55 -14.16
CA PRO A 40 10.78 15.91 -13.45
C PRO A 40 11.21 17.35 -13.73
N GLU A 41 11.01 17.83 -14.95
CA GLU A 41 11.33 19.21 -15.35
C GLU A 41 10.50 20.25 -14.58
N LEU A 42 9.23 19.96 -14.28
CA LEU A 42 8.42 20.84 -13.44
C LEU A 42 8.98 20.90 -12.01
N LYS A 43 9.33 19.75 -11.42
CA LYS A 43 9.96 19.70 -10.08
C LYS A 43 11.25 20.52 -10.04
N ARG A 44 12.06 20.42 -11.10
CA ARG A 44 13.30 21.20 -11.24
C ARG A 44 13.05 22.70 -11.30
N ARG A 45 12.06 23.15 -12.07
CA ARG A 45 11.71 24.56 -12.20
C ARG A 45 11.15 25.15 -10.91
N VAL A 46 10.30 24.40 -10.21
CA VAL A 46 9.77 24.80 -8.89
C VAL A 46 10.90 24.89 -7.87
N LEU A 47 11.81 23.92 -7.84
CA LEU A 47 12.99 23.98 -6.98
C LEU A 47 13.88 25.19 -7.31
N ALA A 48 14.10 25.47 -8.59
CA ALA A 48 14.88 26.64 -9.03
C ALA A 48 14.21 27.94 -8.60
N ALA A 49 12.88 28.05 -8.68
CA ALA A 49 12.14 29.22 -8.22
C ALA A 49 12.30 29.43 -6.70
N ILE A 50 12.17 28.37 -5.91
CA ILE A 50 12.37 28.42 -4.44
C ILE A 50 13.80 28.88 -4.10
N ILE A 51 14.81 28.29 -4.74
CA ILE A 51 16.21 28.67 -4.51
C ILE A 51 16.47 30.12 -4.95
N SER A 52 15.94 30.52 -6.11
CA SER A 52 16.10 31.89 -6.65
C SER A 52 15.53 32.91 -5.67
N TRP A 53 14.35 32.64 -5.12
CA TRP A 53 13.72 33.49 -4.11
C TRP A 53 14.55 33.54 -2.82
N LYS A 54 14.96 32.39 -2.28
CA LYS A 54 15.75 32.32 -1.02
C LYS A 54 17.09 33.03 -1.11
N LEU A 55 17.72 32.98 -2.27
CA LEU A 55 19.03 33.59 -2.52
C LEU A 55 18.93 35.02 -3.09
N CYS A 56 17.73 35.58 -3.20
CA CYS A 56 17.47 36.88 -3.84
C CYS A 56 18.09 37.00 -5.24
N LEU A 57 18.07 35.91 -6.01
CA LEU A 57 18.53 35.88 -7.40
C LEU A 57 17.40 36.35 -8.32
N SER A 58 17.77 37.16 -9.32
CA SER A 58 16.83 37.74 -10.29
C SER A 58 16.41 36.79 -11.42
N SER A 59 17.08 35.65 -11.57
CA SER A 59 16.84 34.72 -12.67
C SER A 59 16.68 33.27 -12.20
N VAL A 60 15.49 32.71 -12.45
CA VAL A 60 15.20 31.29 -12.23
C VAL A 60 16.00 30.42 -13.19
N ASP A 61 16.19 30.84 -14.45
CA ASP A 61 16.96 30.07 -15.44
C ASP A 61 18.45 29.96 -15.07
N TYR A 62 19.04 31.05 -14.56
CA TYR A 62 20.38 31.02 -13.98
C TYR A 62 20.43 30.00 -12.83
N THR A 63 19.43 30.05 -11.95
CA THR A 63 19.36 29.18 -10.78
C THR A 63 19.22 27.70 -11.16
N LEU A 64 18.37 27.40 -12.14
CA LEU A 64 18.14 26.08 -12.70
C LEU A 64 19.45 25.47 -13.24
N LYS A 65 20.20 26.25 -14.02
CA LYS A 65 21.48 25.82 -14.62
C LYS A 65 22.57 25.64 -13.57
N ARG A 66 22.67 26.55 -12.60
CA ARG A 66 23.79 26.63 -11.65
C ARG A 66 23.62 25.74 -10.41
N TYR A 67 22.41 25.67 -9.84
CA TYR A 67 22.18 25.06 -8.53
C TYR A 67 21.32 23.79 -8.58
N VAL A 68 20.46 23.63 -9.59
CA VAL A 68 19.51 22.50 -9.67
C VAL A 68 20.05 21.34 -10.53
N LYS A 69 20.73 21.64 -11.65
CA LYS A 69 21.18 20.62 -12.62
C LYS A 69 21.99 19.46 -12.00
N LYS A 70 22.82 19.72 -10.98
CA LYS A 70 23.61 18.66 -10.31
C LYS A 70 22.86 17.89 -9.21
N LYS A 71 21.72 18.41 -8.71
CA LYS A 71 21.09 17.90 -7.47
C LYS A 71 19.92 16.97 -7.72
N ILE A 72 19.14 17.25 -8.77
CA ILE A 72 18.00 16.37 -9.10
C ILE A 72 18.49 15.10 -9.78
N ASP A 73 19.55 15.15 -10.59
CA ASP A 73 20.11 13.94 -11.21
C ASP A 73 20.53 12.89 -10.15
N ALA A 74 21.05 13.31 -9.00
CA ALA A 74 21.37 12.39 -7.89
C ALA A 74 20.13 11.88 -7.11
N ALA A 75 19.08 12.70 -6.99
CA ALA A 75 17.86 12.35 -6.24
C ALA A 75 16.80 11.59 -7.06
N THR A 76 16.81 11.73 -8.41
CA THR A 76 15.84 11.09 -9.32
C THR A 76 16.36 9.82 -9.99
N GLN A 77 17.68 9.57 -9.99
CA GLN A 77 18.26 8.39 -10.65
C GLN A 77 18.33 7.13 -9.76
N GLY A 78 18.10 7.25 -8.45
CA GLY A 78 17.99 6.09 -7.56
C GLY A 78 16.55 5.57 -7.43
N LEU A 79 16.35 4.27 -7.61
CA LEU A 79 15.16 3.58 -7.10
C LEU A 79 15.15 3.74 -5.57
N SER A 80 14.32 4.64 -5.04
CA SER A 80 14.13 4.77 -3.58
C SER A 80 13.01 3.84 -3.11
N PRO A 81 13.12 3.24 -1.91
CA PRO A 81 12.04 2.42 -1.34
C PRO A 81 10.70 3.15 -1.35
N ARG A 82 10.71 4.44 -1.00
CA ARG A 82 9.53 5.32 -0.99
C ARG A 82 8.83 5.38 -2.35
N ARG A 83 9.59 5.57 -3.44
CA ARG A 83 9.02 5.61 -4.79
C ARG A 83 8.38 4.28 -5.16
N VAL A 84 9.06 3.16 -4.87
CA VAL A 84 8.50 1.84 -5.17
C VAL A 84 7.25 1.56 -4.33
N ILE A 85 7.23 1.98 -3.06
CA ILE A 85 6.03 1.91 -2.21
C ILE A 85 4.89 2.75 -2.81
N ALA A 86 5.16 3.99 -3.24
CA ALA A 86 4.14 4.85 -3.82
C ALA A 86 3.53 4.25 -5.10
N GLU A 87 4.37 3.73 -6.01
CA GLU A 87 3.93 3.06 -7.23
C GLU A 87 3.13 1.77 -6.92
N ALA A 88 3.57 0.96 -5.96
CA ALA A 88 2.85 -0.24 -5.51
C ALA A 88 1.47 0.12 -4.91
N LEU A 89 1.40 1.15 -4.08
CA LEU A 89 0.14 1.64 -3.50
C LEU A 89 -0.79 2.20 -4.57
N GLN A 90 -0.24 2.87 -5.58
CA GLN A 90 -1.02 3.35 -6.72
C GLN A 90 -1.61 2.17 -7.50
N ALA A 91 -0.80 1.17 -7.84
CA ALA A 91 -1.26 -0.03 -8.54
C ALA A 91 -2.37 -0.75 -7.75
N ALA A 92 -2.16 -0.96 -6.45
CA ALA A 92 -3.16 -1.53 -5.54
C ALA A 92 -4.46 -0.73 -5.53
N THR A 93 -4.38 0.59 -5.41
CA THR A 93 -5.54 1.48 -5.38
C THR A 93 -6.29 1.48 -6.72
N SER A 94 -5.57 1.59 -7.83
CA SER A 94 -6.16 1.57 -9.17
C SER A 94 -6.88 0.25 -9.45
N TYR A 95 -6.27 -0.88 -9.08
CA TYR A 95 -6.87 -2.19 -9.30
C TYR A 95 -8.11 -2.41 -8.40
N SER A 96 -8.02 -2.05 -7.13
CA SER A 96 -9.16 -2.08 -6.19
C SER A 96 -10.32 -1.21 -6.67
N ASN A 97 -10.05 0.02 -7.11
CA ASN A 97 -11.08 0.91 -7.64
C ASN A 97 -11.73 0.32 -8.90
N ARG A 98 -10.94 -0.21 -9.84
CA ARG A 98 -11.46 -0.81 -11.07
C ARG A 98 -12.47 -1.91 -10.81
N ILE A 99 -12.18 -2.85 -9.90
CA ILE A 99 -13.11 -3.94 -9.61
C ILE A 99 -14.36 -3.43 -8.89
N ILE A 100 -14.21 -2.47 -7.98
CA ILE A 100 -15.34 -1.92 -7.25
C ILE A 100 -16.25 -1.08 -8.16
N ASP A 101 -15.68 -0.32 -9.10
CA ASP A 101 -16.45 0.47 -10.06
C ASP A 101 -17.25 -0.46 -10.99
N ARG A 102 -16.63 -1.55 -11.48
CA ARG A 102 -17.33 -2.62 -12.23
C ARG A 102 -18.52 -3.19 -11.45
N ILE A 103 -18.37 -3.39 -10.14
CA ILE A 103 -19.44 -3.92 -9.29
C ILE A 103 -20.52 -2.87 -9.04
N ALA A 104 -20.14 -1.62 -8.80
CA ALA A 104 -21.08 -0.51 -8.63
C ALA A 104 -22.00 -0.36 -9.85
N ASP A 105 -21.48 -0.61 -11.05
CA ASP A 105 -22.21 -0.48 -12.32
C ASP A 105 -23.11 -1.68 -12.69
N ILE A 106 -23.10 -2.77 -11.91
CA ILE A 106 -24.00 -3.93 -12.16
C ILE A 106 -25.47 -3.48 -12.05
N PRO A 107 -26.30 -3.63 -13.10
CA PRO A 107 -27.74 -3.38 -13.04
C PRO A 107 -28.44 -4.49 -12.24
N ASP A 108 -29.58 -4.15 -11.62
CA ASP A 108 -30.50 -5.13 -11.00
C ASP A 108 -29.82 -6.13 -10.04
N LYS A 109 -28.96 -5.60 -9.16
CA LYS A 109 -28.32 -6.37 -8.09
C LYS A 109 -29.36 -7.06 -7.20
N PRO A 110 -29.11 -8.30 -6.73
CA PRO A 110 -29.89 -8.91 -5.66
C PRO A 110 -30.06 -7.97 -4.47
N ASP A 111 -31.26 -7.99 -3.89
CA ASP A 111 -31.64 -7.20 -2.73
C ASP A 111 -31.65 -8.03 -1.42
N ASP A 112 -31.11 -9.25 -1.47
CA ASP A 112 -30.94 -10.05 -0.26
C ASP A 112 -29.93 -9.41 0.70
N ILE A 113 -30.14 -9.67 1.99
CA ILE A 113 -29.39 -9.02 3.06
C ILE A 113 -27.88 -9.28 2.94
N GLY A 114 -27.48 -10.50 2.58
CA GLY A 114 -26.07 -10.86 2.46
C GLY A 114 -25.40 -10.07 1.36
N PHE A 115 -26.04 -9.98 0.19
CA PHE A 115 -25.54 -9.25 -0.96
C PHE A 115 -25.43 -7.73 -0.70
N VAL A 116 -26.45 -7.13 -0.08
CA VAL A 116 -26.46 -5.69 0.24
C VAL A 116 -25.31 -5.32 1.19
N PHE A 117 -25.12 -6.09 2.26
CA PHE A 117 -24.07 -5.82 3.25
C PHE A 117 -22.66 -6.11 2.71
N ALA A 118 -22.50 -7.17 1.91
CA ALA A 118 -21.25 -7.46 1.20
C ALA A 118 -20.88 -6.31 0.26
N THR A 119 -21.85 -5.81 -0.52
CA THR A 119 -21.65 -4.66 -1.43
C THR A 119 -21.26 -3.40 -0.66
N ALA A 120 -22.02 -3.03 0.37
CA ALA A 120 -21.75 -1.84 1.17
C ALA A 120 -20.36 -1.87 1.81
N THR A 121 -19.94 -3.03 2.34
CA THR A 121 -18.62 -3.19 2.94
C THR A 121 -17.50 -3.17 1.90
N LEU A 122 -17.73 -3.76 0.72
CA LEU A 122 -16.78 -3.68 -0.38
C LEU A 122 -16.57 -2.23 -0.82
N LEU A 123 -17.62 -1.43 -1.00
CA LEU A 123 -17.50 0.00 -1.33
C LEU A 123 -16.71 0.76 -0.25
N ARG A 124 -16.98 0.47 1.03
CA ARG A 124 -16.29 1.10 2.17
C ARG A 124 -14.80 0.75 2.27
N SER A 125 -14.42 -0.44 1.80
CA SER A 125 -13.03 -0.92 1.89
C SER A 125 -12.03 -0.05 1.10
N LYS A 126 -12.50 0.71 0.08
CA LYS A 126 -11.70 1.77 -0.60
C LYS A 126 -11.07 2.74 0.40
N SER A 127 -11.88 3.21 1.35
CA SER A 127 -11.44 4.18 2.35
C SER A 127 -10.42 3.57 3.32
N THR A 128 -10.56 2.29 3.66
CA THR A 128 -9.60 1.58 4.52
C THR A 128 -8.27 1.34 3.80
N LEU A 129 -8.29 0.93 2.52
CA LEU A 129 -7.08 0.84 1.70
C LEU A 129 -6.37 2.19 1.60
N ARG A 130 -7.12 3.26 1.30
CA ARG A 130 -6.58 4.63 1.23
C ARG A 130 -5.97 5.08 2.57
N ALA A 131 -6.64 4.82 3.68
CA ALA A 131 -6.14 5.16 5.01
C ALA A 131 -4.80 4.45 5.30
N CYS A 132 -4.70 3.16 4.95
CA CYS A 132 -3.44 2.43 5.10
C CYS A 132 -2.33 3.03 4.23
N GLY A 133 -2.61 3.32 2.95
CA GLY A 133 -1.65 3.96 2.05
C GLY A 133 -1.16 5.33 2.55
N ILE A 134 -2.04 6.15 3.14
CA ILE A 134 -1.65 7.44 3.74
C ILE A 134 -0.70 7.21 4.93
N LEU A 135 -1.02 6.29 5.83
CA LEU A 135 -0.16 5.98 6.98
C LEU A 135 1.22 5.51 6.53
N LEU A 136 1.30 4.63 5.53
CA LEU A 136 2.57 4.17 4.96
C LEU A 136 3.41 5.33 4.43
N LYS A 137 2.79 6.22 3.65
CA LYS A 137 3.47 7.37 3.03
C LYS A 137 3.93 8.40 4.06
N LEU A 138 3.16 8.59 5.14
CA LEU A 138 3.55 9.40 6.29
C LEU A 138 4.63 8.73 7.17
N GLY A 139 4.97 7.47 6.88
CA GLY A 139 5.96 6.71 7.61
C GLY A 139 5.45 6.21 8.95
N HIS A 140 4.16 5.86 9.07
CA HIS A 140 3.55 5.23 10.22
C HIS A 140 3.41 3.72 9.97
N GLY A 141 4.53 3.00 9.94
CA GLY A 141 4.56 1.58 9.54
C GLY A 141 3.76 0.67 10.48
N ALA A 142 3.88 0.88 11.79
CA ALA A 142 3.18 0.09 12.80
C ALA A 142 1.65 0.26 12.70
N GLU A 143 1.16 1.50 12.62
CA GLU A 143 -0.26 1.81 12.44
C GLU A 143 -0.78 1.30 11.09
N SER A 144 0.06 1.31 10.05
CA SER A 144 -0.30 0.76 8.75
C SER A 144 -0.65 -0.72 8.83
N PHE A 145 0.09 -1.53 9.61
CA PHE A 145 -0.26 -2.94 9.82
C PHE A 145 -1.62 -3.13 10.50
N THR A 146 -1.96 -2.28 11.47
CA THR A 146 -3.28 -2.31 12.12
C THR A 146 -4.40 -2.04 11.13
N VAL A 147 -4.22 -1.05 10.24
CA VAL A 147 -5.21 -0.75 9.19
C VAL A 147 -5.25 -1.84 8.11
N ALA A 148 -4.10 -2.43 7.74
CA ALA A 148 -4.04 -3.56 6.82
C ALA A 148 -4.76 -4.79 7.38
N ARG A 149 -4.63 -5.06 8.69
CA ARG A 149 -5.41 -6.09 9.37
C ARG A 149 -6.90 -5.80 9.30
N ALA A 150 -7.32 -4.57 9.60
CA ALA A 150 -8.73 -4.18 9.50
C ALA A 150 -9.25 -4.33 8.06
N LEU A 151 -8.43 -4.07 7.04
CA LEU A 151 -8.78 -4.33 5.65
C LEU A 151 -9.00 -5.83 5.39
N LEU A 152 -8.12 -6.71 5.89
CA LEU A 152 -8.31 -8.16 5.76
C LEU A 152 -9.59 -8.64 6.45
N GLU A 153 -9.87 -8.14 7.65
CA GLU A 153 -11.09 -8.46 8.39
C GLU A 153 -12.34 -8.01 7.63
N GLN A 154 -12.30 -6.84 6.97
CA GLN A 154 -13.37 -6.38 6.08
C GLN A 154 -13.53 -7.28 4.86
N ILE A 155 -12.44 -7.68 4.20
CA ILE A 155 -12.49 -8.61 3.04
C ILE A 155 -13.10 -9.95 3.46
N ALA A 156 -12.69 -10.48 4.61
CA ALA A 156 -13.25 -11.70 5.16
C ALA A 156 -14.74 -11.54 5.50
N TRP A 157 -15.13 -10.40 6.05
CA TRP A 157 -16.51 -10.09 6.39
C TRP A 157 -17.39 -9.94 5.14
N ILE A 158 -16.88 -9.38 4.04
CA ILE A 158 -17.59 -9.32 2.75
C ILE A 158 -17.95 -10.73 2.28
N TYR A 159 -16.99 -11.67 2.35
CA TYR A 159 -17.24 -13.06 1.96
C TYR A 159 -18.24 -13.77 2.89
N ALA A 160 -18.12 -13.57 4.20
CA ALA A 160 -19.01 -14.18 5.20
C ALA A 160 -20.44 -13.61 5.15
N SER A 161 -20.58 -12.29 5.01
CA SER A 161 -21.87 -11.61 4.92
C SER A 161 -22.66 -12.04 3.70
N HIS A 162 -22.02 -12.20 2.54
CA HIS A 162 -22.67 -12.72 1.34
C HIS A 162 -23.31 -14.11 1.52
N GLN A 163 -22.78 -14.94 2.42
CA GLN A 163 -23.34 -16.26 2.72
C GLN A 163 -24.50 -16.23 3.73
N SER A 164 -24.74 -15.09 4.38
CA SER A 164 -25.76 -14.94 5.41
C SER A 164 -27.11 -14.63 4.78
N LYS A 165 -28.14 -15.36 5.21
CA LYS A 165 -29.52 -15.24 4.68
C LYS A 165 -30.44 -14.50 5.63
N THR A 166 -30.05 -14.35 6.90
CA THR A 166 -30.86 -13.65 7.91
C THR A 166 -30.04 -12.59 8.64
N PRO A 167 -30.69 -11.58 9.26
CA PRO A 167 -30.02 -10.62 10.12
C PRO A 167 -29.24 -11.27 11.26
N GLU A 168 -29.79 -12.31 11.89
CA GLU A 168 -29.17 -12.99 13.02
C GLU A 168 -27.88 -13.74 12.61
N GLU A 169 -27.88 -14.35 11.42
CA GLU A 169 -26.68 -14.95 10.85
C GLU A 169 -25.58 -13.91 10.66
N LEU A 170 -25.94 -12.74 10.11
CA LEU A 170 -25.03 -11.63 9.85
C LEU A 170 -24.45 -11.04 11.15
N GLU A 171 -25.28 -10.82 12.16
CA GLU A 171 -24.85 -10.34 13.49
C GLU A 171 -23.91 -11.31 14.19
N SER A 172 -24.03 -12.61 13.91
CA SER A 172 -23.14 -13.64 14.47
C SER A 172 -21.74 -13.68 13.82
N VAL A 173 -21.49 -12.91 12.76
CA VAL A 173 -20.23 -12.92 12.03
C VAL A 173 -19.16 -12.12 12.79
N THR A 174 -18.26 -12.83 13.46
CA THR A 174 -17.06 -12.24 14.08
C THR A 174 -15.88 -12.26 13.11
N ALA A 175 -14.91 -11.35 13.27
CA ALA A 175 -13.71 -11.29 12.42
C ALA A 175 -12.95 -12.64 12.33
N PRO A 176 -12.66 -13.36 13.43
CA PRO A 176 -12.01 -14.68 13.35
C PRO A 176 -12.86 -15.74 12.64
N LYS A 177 -14.19 -15.70 12.79
CA LYS A 177 -15.11 -16.60 12.08
C LYS A 177 -15.10 -16.31 10.58
N ALA A 178 -15.16 -15.04 10.20
CA ALA A 178 -15.10 -14.59 8.82
C ALA A 178 -13.79 -14.99 8.13
N VAL A 179 -12.64 -14.78 8.81
CA VAL A 179 -11.32 -15.17 8.27
C VAL A 179 -11.23 -16.67 8.05
N ARG A 180 -11.75 -17.49 8.98
CA ARG A 180 -11.80 -18.95 8.81
C ARG A 180 -12.68 -19.38 7.64
N GLN A 181 -13.78 -18.68 7.38
CA GLN A 181 -14.61 -18.94 6.20
C GLN A 181 -13.87 -18.56 4.92
N LEU A 182 -13.25 -17.37 4.89
CA LEU A 182 -12.47 -16.89 3.74
C LEU A 182 -11.30 -17.83 3.40
N ALA A 183 -10.66 -18.44 4.40
CA ALA A 183 -9.58 -19.40 4.19
C ALA A 183 -9.98 -20.65 3.37
N ARG A 184 -11.29 -20.93 3.24
CA ARG A 184 -11.82 -22.00 2.37
C ARG A 184 -11.80 -21.60 0.89
N LEU A 185 -11.94 -20.31 0.59
CA LEU A 185 -11.87 -19.77 -0.76
C LEU A 185 -10.43 -19.42 -1.14
N VAL A 186 -9.69 -18.77 -0.24
CA VAL A 186 -8.34 -18.28 -0.51
C VAL A 186 -7.34 -18.93 0.45
N PRO A 187 -6.61 -19.96 0.00
CA PRO A 187 -5.60 -20.63 0.82
C PRO A 187 -4.53 -19.65 1.34
N GLY A 188 -4.10 -19.87 2.58
CA GLY A 188 -3.06 -19.06 3.23
C GLY A 188 -3.54 -17.77 3.89
N VAL A 189 -4.80 -17.33 3.70
CA VAL A 189 -5.34 -16.12 4.35
C VAL A 189 -5.32 -16.21 5.88
N GLY A 190 -5.53 -17.41 6.46
CA GLY A 190 -5.42 -17.60 7.90
C GLY A 190 -4.02 -17.31 8.46
N ARG A 191 -2.96 -17.71 7.73
CA ARG A 191 -1.57 -17.39 8.10
C ARG A 191 -1.28 -15.89 7.97
N LEU A 192 -1.78 -15.27 6.90
CA LEU A 192 -1.69 -13.82 6.71
C LEU A 192 -2.36 -13.05 7.86
N TYR A 193 -3.54 -13.49 8.31
CA TYR A 193 -4.24 -12.90 9.44
C TYR A 193 -3.46 -13.04 10.76
N GLY A 194 -2.90 -14.23 11.03
CA GLY A 194 -2.05 -14.46 12.19
C GLY A 194 -0.85 -13.53 12.19
N TYR A 195 -0.16 -13.43 11.05
CA TYR A 195 0.98 -12.53 10.88
C TYR A 195 0.59 -11.07 11.14
N LEU A 196 -0.46 -10.56 10.48
CA LEU A 196 -0.95 -9.20 10.66
C LEU A 196 -1.37 -8.91 12.11
N SER A 197 -1.91 -9.91 12.82
CA SER A 197 -2.25 -9.78 14.23
C SER A 197 -1.01 -9.67 15.11
N ASP A 198 0.03 -10.45 14.83
CA ASP A 198 1.28 -10.44 15.58
C ASP A 198 2.01 -9.10 15.46
N VAL A 199 2.07 -8.52 14.25
CA VAL A 199 2.73 -7.23 14.02
C VAL A 199 1.88 -6.04 14.50
N ALA A 200 0.56 -6.08 14.32
CA ALA A 200 -0.33 -4.98 14.73
C ALA A 200 -0.43 -4.82 16.25
N HIS A 201 -0.29 -5.90 17.01
CA HIS A 201 -0.27 -5.83 18.48
C HIS A 201 1.10 -5.44 19.04
N ILE A 202 2.12 -5.23 18.20
CA ILE A 202 3.51 -5.02 18.62
C ILE A 202 3.90 -6.09 19.64
N SER A 203 3.68 -7.37 19.28
CA SER A 203 3.95 -8.47 20.21
C SER A 203 5.40 -8.41 20.72
N PRO A 204 5.72 -8.97 21.90
CA PRO A 204 7.08 -8.90 22.46
C PRO A 204 8.20 -9.29 21.48
N ARG A 205 7.90 -10.21 20.54
CA ARG A 205 8.79 -10.62 19.44
C ARG A 205 9.14 -9.47 18.49
N HIS A 206 8.20 -8.58 18.22
CA HIS A 206 8.34 -7.43 17.33
C HIS A 206 8.67 -6.14 18.10
N THR A 207 8.45 -6.06 19.41
CA THR A 207 8.76 -4.85 20.22
C THR A 207 10.23 -4.42 20.08
N ARG A 208 11.17 -5.38 19.98
CA ARG A 208 12.61 -5.09 19.87
C ARG A 208 12.94 -4.21 18.65
N GLN A 209 12.25 -4.37 17.53
CA GLN A 209 12.53 -3.59 16.31
C GLN A 209 12.15 -2.11 16.45
N TYR A 210 11.34 -1.77 17.46
CA TYR A 210 10.95 -0.40 17.78
C TYR A 210 11.77 0.20 18.94
N LEU A 211 12.82 -0.49 19.39
CA LEU A 211 13.70 -0.01 20.45
C LEU A 211 15.09 0.26 19.88
N ASP A 212 15.53 1.52 19.95
CA ASP A 212 16.93 1.90 19.76
C ASP A 212 17.60 1.94 21.15
N VAL A 213 18.33 0.86 21.46
CA VAL A 213 19.01 0.66 22.74
C VAL A 213 20.48 1.02 22.56
N SER A 214 20.90 2.11 23.20
CA SER A 214 22.30 2.54 23.34
C SER A 214 22.75 2.39 24.80
N GLU A 215 24.06 2.40 25.05
CA GLU A 215 24.66 2.12 26.38
C GLU A 215 23.98 2.87 27.54
N ASP A 216 23.52 4.11 27.32
CA ASP A 216 22.92 4.94 28.36
C ASP A 216 21.43 5.26 28.17
N ARG A 217 20.82 4.85 27.03
CA ARG A 217 19.48 5.32 26.64
C ARG A 217 18.71 4.29 25.83
N ILE A 218 17.42 4.14 26.15
CA ILE A 218 16.42 3.45 25.35
C ILE A 218 15.56 4.50 24.66
N LYS A 219 15.49 4.46 23.32
CA LYS A 219 14.58 5.27 22.51
C LYS A 219 13.54 4.38 21.85
N VAL A 220 12.31 4.88 21.76
CA VAL A 220 11.23 4.20 21.03
C VAL A 220 11.12 4.80 19.63
N ILE A 221 11.20 3.96 18.60
CA ILE A 221 11.03 4.33 17.20
C ILE A 221 9.52 4.32 16.89
N ALA A 222 8.87 5.47 17.04
CA ALA A 222 7.41 5.59 16.87
C ALA A 222 6.92 5.41 15.42
N ALA A 223 7.76 5.72 14.42
CA ALA A 223 7.41 5.68 13.00
C ALA A 223 7.53 4.27 12.37
N GLY A 224 8.08 3.31 13.11
CA GLY A 224 8.54 2.05 12.53
C GLY A 224 9.71 2.22 11.56
N THR A 225 10.17 1.09 11.02
CA THR A 225 11.37 1.00 10.18
C THR A 225 11.02 1.16 8.69
N GLU A 226 12.02 1.40 7.83
CA GLU A 226 11.78 1.33 6.38
C GLU A 226 11.38 -0.09 5.93
N GLU A 227 11.90 -1.11 6.63
CA GLU A 227 11.56 -2.52 6.40
C GLU A 227 10.07 -2.78 6.67
N ASP A 228 9.52 -2.22 7.75
CA ASP A 228 8.08 -2.28 8.06
C ASP A 228 7.23 -1.67 6.93
N LYS A 229 7.68 -0.54 6.35
CA LYS A 229 6.95 0.12 5.26
C LYS A 229 6.98 -0.73 3.99
N VAL A 230 8.15 -1.25 3.64
CA VAL A 230 8.33 -2.15 2.48
C VAL A 230 7.45 -3.39 2.64
N LEU A 231 7.47 -4.01 3.81
CA LEU A 231 6.67 -5.17 4.14
C LEU A 231 5.17 -4.87 4.08
N CYS A 232 4.71 -3.79 4.73
CA CYS A 232 3.30 -3.43 4.73
C CYS A 232 2.79 -3.13 3.30
N ALA A 233 3.60 -2.49 2.44
CA ALA A 233 3.26 -2.28 1.04
C ALA A 233 3.06 -3.62 0.28
N ARG A 234 3.91 -4.62 0.55
CA ARG A 234 3.75 -5.97 -0.02
C ARG A 234 2.47 -6.65 0.47
N LEU A 235 2.16 -6.53 1.76
CA LEU A 235 0.93 -7.08 2.32
C LEU A 235 -0.30 -6.41 1.70
N LEU A 236 -0.28 -5.11 1.44
CA LEU A 236 -1.38 -4.41 0.78
C LEU A 236 -1.62 -4.88 -0.66
N LEU A 237 -0.56 -5.11 -1.44
CA LEU A 237 -0.70 -5.75 -2.75
C LEU A 237 -1.40 -7.10 -2.61
N ARG A 238 -0.98 -7.94 -1.66
CA ARG A 238 -1.64 -9.22 -1.42
C ARG A 238 -3.10 -9.06 -0.96
N LEU A 239 -3.42 -8.09 -0.12
CA LEU A 239 -4.78 -7.85 0.35
C LEU A 239 -5.71 -7.40 -0.78
N VAL A 240 -5.23 -6.56 -1.71
CA VAL A 240 -5.99 -6.19 -2.91
C VAL A 240 -6.21 -7.38 -3.82
N ASP A 241 -5.21 -8.26 -4.00
CA ASP A 241 -5.39 -9.52 -4.73
C ASP A 241 -6.50 -10.38 -4.10
N VAL A 242 -6.47 -10.59 -2.79
CA VAL A 242 -7.53 -11.31 -2.05
C VAL A 242 -8.90 -10.63 -2.19
N GLN A 243 -8.95 -9.30 -2.09
CA GLN A 243 -10.18 -8.53 -2.27
C GLN A 243 -10.78 -8.76 -3.67
N THR A 244 -9.95 -8.79 -4.72
CA THR A 244 -10.41 -8.97 -6.09
C THR A 244 -10.96 -10.38 -6.33
N ILE A 245 -10.32 -11.40 -5.76
CA ILE A 245 -10.81 -12.79 -5.77
C ILE A 245 -12.18 -12.88 -5.09
N VAL A 246 -12.32 -12.30 -3.89
CA VAL A 246 -13.59 -12.32 -3.14
C VAL A 246 -14.68 -11.57 -3.90
N ALA A 247 -14.36 -10.40 -4.44
CA ALA A 247 -15.29 -9.60 -5.19
C ALA A 247 -15.78 -10.38 -6.41
N GLU A 248 -14.88 -10.86 -7.27
CA GLU A 248 -15.31 -11.61 -8.44
C GLU A 248 -16.02 -12.93 -8.09
N HIS A 249 -15.67 -13.59 -6.98
CA HIS A 249 -16.39 -14.79 -6.52
C HIS A 249 -17.86 -14.51 -6.16
N ILE A 250 -18.13 -13.37 -5.52
CA ILE A 250 -19.48 -12.99 -5.13
C ILE A 250 -20.30 -12.52 -6.34
N TYR A 251 -19.67 -11.71 -7.21
CA TYR A 251 -20.38 -11.05 -8.32
C TYR A 251 -20.21 -11.77 -9.67
N ALA A 252 -19.66 -12.98 -9.69
CA ALA A 252 -19.29 -13.70 -10.92
C ALA A 252 -20.43 -13.79 -11.94
N ASP A 253 -21.63 -14.14 -11.47
CA ASP A 253 -22.79 -14.35 -12.33
C ASP A 253 -23.38 -13.02 -12.86
N TYR A 254 -22.92 -11.87 -12.35
CA TYR A 254 -23.38 -10.53 -12.71
C TYR A 254 -22.33 -9.69 -13.45
N LEU A 255 -21.07 -10.14 -13.45
CA LEU A 255 -19.98 -9.44 -14.12
C LEU A 255 -19.89 -9.89 -15.59
N PRO A 256 -19.70 -8.95 -16.54
CA PRO A 256 -19.58 -9.29 -17.96
C PRO A 256 -18.30 -10.09 -18.26
N VAL A 257 -17.26 -9.88 -17.45
CA VAL A 257 -15.96 -10.54 -17.56
C VAL A 257 -15.48 -10.83 -16.14
N VAL A 258 -14.83 -11.97 -15.95
CA VAL A 258 -14.21 -12.40 -14.69
C VAL A 258 -12.73 -12.67 -14.96
N GLU A 259 -11.84 -12.01 -14.24
CA GLU A 259 -10.39 -11.97 -14.52
C GLU A 259 -9.55 -12.80 -13.55
N THR A 260 -10.05 -13.06 -12.34
CA THR A 260 -9.30 -13.58 -11.19
C THR A 260 -9.67 -15.00 -10.80
N ILE A 261 -10.87 -15.44 -11.18
CA ILE A 261 -11.37 -16.79 -10.93
C ILE A 261 -11.89 -17.40 -12.23
N CYS A 262 -12.00 -18.72 -12.26
CA CYS A 262 -12.65 -19.47 -13.33
C CYS A 262 -13.70 -20.41 -12.75
N LYS A 263 -14.80 -20.60 -13.49
CA LYS A 263 -15.85 -21.56 -13.13
C LYS A 263 -15.49 -22.93 -13.70
N ASN A 264 -15.33 -23.92 -12.84
CA ASN A 264 -15.10 -25.30 -13.20
C ASN A 264 -16.36 -25.93 -13.78
N ALA A 265 -16.21 -27.08 -14.43
CA ALA A 265 -17.33 -27.81 -15.03
C ALA A 265 -18.38 -28.29 -14.00
N ASP A 266 -17.97 -28.46 -12.74
CA ASP A 266 -18.85 -28.83 -11.61
C ASP A 266 -19.55 -27.62 -10.98
N GLY A 267 -19.34 -26.40 -11.51
CA GLY A 267 -19.90 -25.16 -11.00
C GLY A 267 -19.13 -24.54 -9.84
N THR A 268 -18.03 -25.17 -9.37
CA THR A 268 -17.14 -24.57 -8.37
C THR A 268 -16.26 -23.48 -9.00
N PHE A 269 -15.72 -22.58 -8.18
CA PHE A 269 -14.78 -21.56 -8.65
C PHE A 269 -13.35 -21.91 -8.21
N ALA A 270 -12.40 -21.78 -9.14
CA ALA A 270 -10.97 -21.87 -8.85
C ALA A 270 -10.29 -20.51 -9.08
N ILE A 271 -9.24 -20.22 -8.31
CA ILE A 271 -8.43 -19.01 -8.47
C ILE A 271 -7.51 -19.20 -9.67
N ARG A 272 -7.45 -18.20 -10.55
CA ARG A 272 -6.56 -18.21 -11.71
C ARG A 272 -5.13 -17.87 -11.31
N ASP A 273 -4.17 -18.68 -11.73
CA ASP A 273 -2.74 -18.40 -11.51
C ASP A 273 -2.21 -17.25 -12.39
N ASP A 274 -2.85 -17.04 -13.55
CA ASP A 274 -2.53 -16.00 -14.53
C ASP A 274 -3.33 -14.69 -14.34
N ARG A 275 -4.01 -14.53 -13.19
CA ARG A 275 -4.85 -13.35 -12.94
C ARG A 275 -4.05 -12.03 -13.04
N PRO A 276 -4.61 -10.96 -13.63
CA PRO A 276 -3.82 -9.80 -14.06
C PRO A 276 -2.99 -9.15 -12.95
N PHE A 277 -3.55 -9.01 -11.75
CA PHE A 277 -2.88 -8.31 -10.65
C PHE A 277 -1.69 -9.08 -10.03
N VAL A 278 -1.57 -10.39 -10.31
CA VAL A 278 -0.43 -11.18 -9.83
C VAL A 278 0.87 -10.75 -10.48
N ALA A 279 0.83 -10.33 -11.76
CA ALA A 279 2.01 -9.83 -12.45
C ALA A 279 2.54 -8.56 -11.76
N ASP A 280 1.67 -7.58 -11.52
CA ASP A 280 2.00 -6.35 -10.79
C ASP A 280 2.50 -6.68 -9.38
N THR A 281 1.82 -7.58 -8.66
CA THR A 281 2.21 -8.00 -7.30
C THR A 281 3.61 -8.60 -7.30
N LYS A 282 3.95 -9.46 -8.27
CA LYS A 282 5.29 -10.07 -8.39
C LYS A 282 6.35 -9.03 -8.75
N GLU A 283 6.05 -8.13 -9.68
CA GLU A 283 6.97 -7.06 -10.08
C GLU A 283 7.29 -6.14 -8.89
N TYR A 284 6.26 -5.58 -8.25
CA TYR A 284 6.46 -4.68 -7.12
C TYR A 284 7.08 -5.41 -5.92
N ALA A 285 6.70 -6.66 -5.64
CA ALA A 285 7.35 -7.43 -4.59
C ALA A 285 8.85 -7.64 -4.87
N SER A 286 9.23 -7.95 -6.11
CA SER A 286 10.64 -8.08 -6.52
C SER A 286 11.42 -6.78 -6.30
N ARG A 287 10.84 -5.65 -6.73
CA ARG A 287 11.43 -4.31 -6.54
C ARG A 287 11.48 -3.91 -5.07
N LEU A 288 10.51 -4.30 -4.26
CA LEU A 288 10.49 -4.03 -2.82
C LEU A 288 11.54 -4.86 -2.07
N ASN A 289 11.79 -6.11 -2.51
CA ASN A 289 12.79 -6.99 -1.91
C ASN A 289 14.22 -6.48 -2.05
N SER A 290 14.53 -5.62 -3.04
CA SER A 290 15.87 -5.01 -3.12
C SER A 290 16.16 -4.03 -1.96
N PHE A 291 15.16 -3.70 -1.13
CA PHE A 291 15.28 -2.77 -0.01
C PHE A 291 15.15 -3.41 1.36
N SER A 292 14.85 -4.71 1.44
CA SER A 292 14.74 -5.44 2.72
C SER A 292 15.35 -6.84 2.57
N PRO A 293 16.61 -7.04 3.00
CA PRO A 293 17.32 -8.32 2.86
C PRO A 293 16.89 -9.39 3.88
N SER A 294 16.05 -9.07 4.87
CA SER A 294 15.57 -10.04 5.86
C SER A 294 14.49 -10.96 5.26
N GLN A 295 14.94 -12.10 4.72
CA GLN A 295 14.09 -13.09 4.04
C GLN A 295 13.16 -13.89 4.97
N GLU A 296 13.33 -13.82 6.30
CA GLU A 296 12.69 -14.76 7.23
C GLU A 296 11.16 -14.61 7.35
N GLY A 297 10.58 -13.46 6.99
CA GLY A 297 9.14 -13.25 7.08
C GLY A 297 8.35 -13.49 5.79
N THR A 298 9.01 -13.69 4.65
CA THR A 298 8.34 -13.56 3.35
C THR A 298 8.47 -14.72 2.37
N ALA A 299 9.41 -15.65 2.59
CA ALA A 299 9.52 -16.87 1.81
C ALA A 299 8.32 -17.82 2.02
N GLU A 300 7.64 -17.77 3.17
CA GLU A 300 6.47 -18.63 3.45
C GLU A 300 5.19 -18.23 2.69
N PHE A 301 5.18 -17.08 2.01
CA PHE A 301 3.98 -16.55 1.36
C PHE A 301 4.05 -16.52 -0.18
N SER A 302 5.19 -16.83 -0.78
CA SER A 302 5.36 -16.90 -2.25
C SER A 302 4.93 -18.24 -2.87
N ASP A 303 4.74 -19.30 -2.08
CA ASP A 303 4.86 -20.68 -2.59
C ASP A 303 3.55 -21.46 -2.81
N HIS A 304 2.38 -20.81 -2.83
CA HIS A 304 1.11 -21.55 -3.01
C HIS A 304 0.27 -21.17 -4.23
N ALA A 305 0.89 -20.65 -5.29
CA ALA A 305 0.31 -20.75 -6.64
C ALA A 305 0.58 -22.13 -7.28
N SER A 306 1.26 -23.05 -6.59
CA SER A 306 1.75 -24.32 -7.15
C SER A 306 1.44 -25.56 -6.31
N GLN A 307 0.53 -25.48 -5.33
CA GLN A 307 0.15 -26.63 -4.48
C GLN A 307 -1.37 -26.80 -4.38
N ALA A 308 -2.07 -26.72 -5.52
CA ALA A 308 -3.45 -27.18 -5.66
C ALA A 308 -3.54 -28.46 -6.52
N GLU A 309 -2.44 -29.19 -6.66
CA GLU A 309 -2.42 -30.57 -7.16
C GLU A 309 -1.95 -31.49 -6.03
N HIS A 310 -2.88 -31.92 -5.18
CA HIS A 310 -2.90 -33.21 -4.48
C HIS A 310 -4.20 -33.36 -3.68
#